data_AF-M6AGH7-F1
#
_entry.id   AF-M6AGH7-F1
#
_cell.length_a   1.000
_cell.length_b   1.000
_cell.length_c   1.000
_cell.angle_alpha   90.00
_cell.angle_beta   90.00
_cell.angle_gamma   90.00
#
_symmetry.space_group_name_H-M   'P 1'
#
loop_
_entity.id
_entity.type
_entity.pdbx_description
1 polymer ?
#
loop_
_entity_poly.entity_id
_entity_poly.type
_entity_poly.pdbx_seq_one_letter_code
_entity_poly.pdbx_strand_id
1 'polypeptide(L)'
;MIRSKENEEIQKEIKKQLDALLEAGGEGIDVGCLKFIQDKPEPKYYPLVERGLRSKKIEQVIAAGYLAVSWKLKEFAPLLLLWDGKGEAESSVLQAIHTYLSDRKKTLAEIKDRSPAAALATVKMIHNIRNPDALDWEILLSSFDLLLEVEGSHNFLSDLVYASVRMLDSQTPSAEIKKELRKRFNRLDSDMPVDDPYLHEELLKRFRAYLL
;
A
#
# COMPACT_ATOMS: atom_id res chain seq x y z
N MET A 1 -20.91 5.72 11.77
CA MET A 1 -19.62 5.62 12.48
C MET A 1 -19.81 4.64 13.63
N ILE A 2 -19.55 3.34 13.40
CA ILE A 2 -19.53 2.34 14.46
C ILE A 2 -18.05 1.99 14.64
N ARG A 3 -17.39 2.64 15.60
CA ARG A 3 -16.15 2.08 16.14
C ARG A 3 -16.59 0.99 17.09
N SER A 4 -16.52 -0.26 16.66
CA SER A 4 -16.76 -1.41 17.55
C SER A 4 -15.64 -1.46 18.60
N LYS A 5 -15.93 -2.01 19.79
CA LYS A 5 -14.92 -2.24 20.84
C LYS A 5 -13.71 -3.02 20.32
N GLU A 6 -13.92 -3.93 19.37
CA GLU A 6 -12.86 -4.69 18.69
C GLU A 6 -11.86 -3.78 17.96
N ASN A 7 -12.33 -2.73 17.29
CA ASN A 7 -11.43 -1.77 16.62
C ASN A 7 -10.59 -0.98 17.62
N GLU A 8 -11.12 -0.65 18.79
CA GLU A 8 -10.35 0.05 19.83
C GLU A 8 -9.29 -0.86 20.47
N GLU A 9 -9.61 -2.14 20.69
CA GLU A 9 -8.66 -3.14 21.19
C GLU A 9 -7.53 -3.40 20.19
N ILE A 10 -7.85 -3.53 18.90
CA ILE A 10 -6.87 -3.67 17.82
C ILE A 10 -5.93 -2.45 17.79
N GLN A 11 -6.47 -1.23 17.85
CA GLN A 11 -5.66 -0.01 17.85
C GLN A 11 -4.75 0.08 19.08
N LYS A 12 -5.22 -0.38 20.25
CA LYS A 12 -4.41 -0.41 21.47
C LYS A 12 -3.26 -1.40 21.37
N GLU A 13 -3.51 -2.59 20.83
CA GLU A 13 -2.47 -3.60 20.65
C GLU A 13 -1.43 -3.16 19.60
N ILE A 14 -1.87 -2.50 18.53
CA ILE A 14 -0.98 -1.88 17.53
C ILE A 14 -0.04 -0.87 18.19
N LYS A 15 -0.59 0.03 19.02
CA LYS A 15 0.21 1.03 19.75
C LYS A 15 1.29 0.35 20.58
N LYS A 16 0.92 -0.69 21.32
CA LYS A 16 1.84 -1.46 22.16
C LYS A 16 2.96 -2.11 21.34
N GLN A 17 2.66 -2.66 20.16
CA GLN A 17 3.68 -3.21 19.27
C GLN A 17 4.62 -2.14 18.71
N LEU A 18 4.10 -0.99 18.30
CA LEU A 18 4.92 0.13 17.83
C LEU A 18 5.81 0.71 18.93
N ASP A 19 5.29 0.83 20.15
CA ASP A 19 6.05 1.29 21.32
C ASP A 19 7.17 0.29 21.66
N ALA A 20 6.89 -1.02 21.64
CA ALA A 20 7.90 -2.06 21.84
C ALA A 20 9.00 -2.05 20.75
N LEU A 21 8.63 -1.83 19.49
CA LEU A 21 9.60 -1.67 18.40
C LEU A 21 10.47 -0.42 18.60
N LEU A 22 9.89 0.67 19.11
CA LEU A 22 10.60 1.92 19.37
C LEU A 22 11.64 1.72 20.49
N GLU A 23 11.26 1.01 21.56
CA GLU A 23 12.14 0.61 22.65
C GLU A 23 13.27 -0.33 22.18
N ALA A 24 12.94 -1.30 21.33
CA ALA A 24 13.89 -2.26 20.74
C ALA A 24 14.79 -1.66 19.66
N GLY A 25 14.76 -0.35 19.43
CA GLY A 25 15.66 0.28 18.47
C GLY A 25 15.20 0.22 17.01
N GLY A 26 14.00 -0.28 16.72
CA GLY A 26 13.54 -0.63 15.37
C GLY A 26 14.08 -1.96 14.86
N GLU A 27 14.74 -2.75 15.72
CA GLU A 27 15.16 -4.10 15.38
C GLU A 27 13.92 -5.01 15.30
N GLY A 28 13.76 -5.70 14.16
CA GLY A 28 12.62 -6.58 13.93
C GLY A 28 11.38 -5.91 13.30
N ILE A 29 11.51 -4.70 12.73
CA ILE A 29 10.45 -4.15 11.85
C ILE A 29 10.22 -5.11 10.69
N ASP A 30 9.09 -5.82 10.72
CA ASP A 30 8.64 -6.72 9.67
C ASP A 30 7.59 -6.03 8.78
N VAL A 31 7.60 -6.38 7.48
CA VAL A 31 6.58 -6.01 6.51
C VAL A 31 5.19 -6.49 6.97
N GLY A 32 5.11 -7.61 7.70
CA GLY A 32 3.89 -8.11 8.32
C GLY A 32 3.28 -7.13 9.33
N CYS A 33 4.10 -6.41 10.11
CA CYS A 33 3.64 -5.37 11.04
C CYS A 33 2.96 -4.19 10.32
N LEU A 34 3.27 -3.98 9.02
CA LEU A 34 2.64 -2.93 8.23
C LEU A 34 1.15 -3.17 8.00
N LYS A 35 0.69 -4.42 8.09
CA LYS A 35 -0.73 -4.76 8.00
C LYS A 35 -1.54 -4.17 9.14
N PHE A 36 -0.92 -3.74 10.23
CA PHE A 36 -1.61 -3.20 11.39
C PHE A 36 -1.20 -1.75 11.69
N ILE A 37 -0.73 -1.01 10.70
CA ILE A 37 -0.39 0.41 10.85
C ILE A 37 -1.64 1.27 11.13
N GLN A 38 -1.50 2.26 12.02
CA GLN A 38 -2.46 3.33 12.24
C GLN A 38 -2.62 4.22 10.99
N ASP A 39 -3.86 4.62 10.67
CA ASP A 39 -4.18 5.51 9.56
C ASP A 39 -3.40 6.84 9.61
N LYS A 40 -3.07 7.29 10.83
CA LYS A 40 -2.20 8.45 11.08
C LYS A 40 -1.28 8.15 12.26
N PRO A 41 0.04 8.03 12.06
CA PRO A 41 0.98 7.82 13.15
C PRO A 41 1.20 9.08 13.97
N GLU A 42 1.59 8.89 15.22
CA GLU A 42 2.15 9.95 16.04
C GLU A 42 3.62 10.20 15.62
N PRO A 43 4.11 11.46 15.57
CA PRO A 43 5.49 11.79 15.19
C PRO A 43 6.57 11.04 15.98
N LYS A 44 6.26 10.60 17.21
CA LYS A 44 7.15 9.79 18.05
C LYS A 44 7.58 8.46 17.41
N TYR A 45 6.84 7.97 16.41
CA TYR A 45 7.15 6.74 15.68
C TYR A 45 8.04 6.95 14.45
N TYR A 46 8.29 8.19 14.03
CA TYR A 46 9.13 8.48 12.86
C TYR A 46 10.58 7.98 12.99
N PRO A 47 11.19 7.94 14.19
CA PRO A 47 12.49 7.30 14.38
C PRO A 47 12.54 5.82 13.95
N LEU A 48 11.40 5.09 13.92
CA LEU A 48 11.35 3.73 13.38
C LEU A 48 11.64 3.71 11.88
N VAL A 49 11.03 4.65 11.15
CA VAL A 49 11.25 4.83 9.71
C VAL A 49 12.69 5.23 9.44
N GLU A 50 13.21 6.23 10.16
CA GLU A 50 14.57 6.69 9.97
C GLU A 50 15.60 5.57 10.21
N ARG A 51 15.49 4.86 11.34
CA ARG A 51 16.43 3.80 11.71
C ARG A 51 16.36 2.63 10.73
N GLY A 52 15.17 2.22 10.32
CA GLY A 52 15.00 1.16 9.34
C GLY A 52 15.58 1.52 7.97
N LEU A 53 15.40 2.76 7.50
CA LEU A 53 15.99 3.25 6.25
C LEU A 53 17.52 3.37 6.30
N ARG A 54 18.09 3.59 7.49
CA ARG A 54 19.55 3.60 7.71
C ARG A 54 20.11 2.20 8.00
N SER A 55 19.29 1.16 8.00
CA SER A 55 19.74 -0.20 8.26
C SER A 55 20.64 -0.73 7.15
N LYS A 56 21.52 -1.65 7.52
CA LYS A 56 22.31 -2.44 6.56
C LYS A 56 21.56 -3.66 6.03
N LYS A 57 20.41 -4.02 6.62
CA LYS A 57 19.57 -5.14 6.21
C LYS A 57 18.47 -4.65 5.27
N ILE A 58 18.45 -5.12 4.03
CA ILE A 58 17.52 -4.64 2.99
C ILE A 58 16.06 -4.87 3.36
N GLU A 59 15.76 -5.95 4.09
CA GLU A 59 14.42 -6.26 4.56
C GLU A 59 13.88 -5.14 5.47
N GLN A 60 14.75 -4.58 6.31
CA GLN A 60 14.40 -3.47 7.20
C GLN A 60 14.27 -2.15 6.44
N VAL A 61 15.11 -1.92 5.42
CA VAL A 61 15.01 -0.73 4.56
C VAL A 61 13.71 -0.75 3.76
N ILE A 62 13.35 -1.89 3.16
CA ILE A 62 12.08 -2.05 2.42
C ILE A 62 10.89 -1.87 3.36
N ALA A 63 10.89 -2.53 4.53
CA ALA A 63 9.80 -2.40 5.49
C ALA A 63 9.61 -0.96 5.97
N ALA A 64 10.71 -0.25 6.27
CA ALA A 64 10.68 1.16 6.64
C ALA A 64 10.24 2.07 5.48
N GLY A 65 10.64 1.76 4.25
CA GLY A 65 10.18 2.46 3.05
C GLY A 65 8.67 2.33 2.85
N TYR A 66 8.12 1.12 3.01
CA TYR A 66 6.66 0.92 2.98
C TYR A 66 5.94 1.60 4.15
N LEU A 67 6.55 1.64 5.33
CA LEU A 67 6.02 2.41 6.47
C LEU A 67 5.96 3.91 6.15
N ALA A 68 7.02 4.46 5.54
CA ALA A 68 7.06 5.84 5.07
C ALA A 68 5.97 6.13 4.02
N VAL A 69 5.73 5.19 3.09
CA VAL A 69 4.64 5.28 2.09
C VAL A 69 3.27 5.29 2.77
N SER A 70 3.03 4.35 3.69
CA SER A 70 1.76 4.26 4.44
C SER A 70 1.44 5.56 5.17
N TRP A 71 2.47 6.26 5.64
CA TRP A 71 2.36 7.50 6.41
C TRP A 71 2.58 8.77 5.59
N LYS A 72 2.85 8.64 4.29
CA LYS A 72 3.12 9.74 3.35
C LYS A 72 4.26 10.67 3.79
N LEU A 73 5.31 10.10 4.37
CA LEU A 73 6.44 10.85 4.92
C LEU A 73 7.49 11.14 3.84
N LYS A 74 7.19 12.11 2.98
CA LYS A 74 8.03 12.50 1.82
C LYS A 74 9.45 12.91 2.22
N GLU A 75 9.64 13.41 3.44
CA GLU A 75 10.94 13.83 3.97
C GLU A 75 11.95 12.68 4.09
N PHE A 76 11.47 11.43 4.14
CA PHE A 76 12.33 10.25 4.20
C PHE A 76 12.71 9.69 2.83
N ALA A 77 12.13 10.20 1.73
CA ALA A 77 12.45 9.73 0.39
C ALA A 77 13.96 9.74 0.08
N PRO A 78 14.72 10.81 0.40
CA PRO A 78 16.16 10.83 0.12
C PRO A 78 16.96 9.72 0.82
N LEU A 79 16.51 9.20 1.97
CA LEU A 79 17.22 8.14 2.69
C LEU A 79 17.21 6.81 1.93
N LEU A 80 16.22 6.57 1.07
CA LEU A 80 16.15 5.36 0.23
C LEU A 80 17.31 5.29 -0.77
N LEU A 81 17.85 6.44 -1.18
CA LEU A 81 18.98 6.54 -2.10
C LEU A 81 20.33 6.31 -1.42
N LEU A 82 20.36 6.21 -0.08
CA LEU A 82 21.59 5.99 0.69
C LEU A 82 21.95 4.51 0.83
N TRP A 83 21.06 3.60 0.45
CA TRP A 83 21.34 2.17 0.52
C TRP A 83 22.31 1.77 -0.60
N ASP A 84 23.45 1.19 -0.21
CA ASP A 84 24.58 0.85 -1.09
C ASP A 84 24.68 -0.65 -1.41
N GLY A 85 23.67 -1.43 -1.00
CA GLY A 85 23.68 -2.87 -1.20
C GLY A 85 23.56 -3.27 -2.67
N LYS A 86 24.06 -4.46 -2.98
CA LYS A 86 24.09 -4.99 -4.35
C LYS A 86 22.84 -5.84 -4.59
N GLY A 87 21.94 -5.36 -5.45
CA GLY A 87 20.73 -6.09 -5.82
C GLY A 87 19.84 -5.28 -6.75
N GLU A 88 19.61 -5.77 -7.97
CA GLU A 88 18.84 -5.05 -8.99
C GLU A 88 17.34 -5.01 -8.65
N ALA A 89 16.80 -6.10 -8.11
CA ALA A 89 15.40 -6.21 -7.70
C ALA A 89 15.12 -5.30 -6.49
N GLU A 90 16.02 -5.30 -5.52
CA GLU A 90 15.98 -4.46 -4.32
C GLU A 90 16.06 -2.98 -4.71
N SER A 91 17.02 -2.62 -5.57
CA SER A 91 17.19 -1.25 -6.07
C SER A 91 15.94 -0.77 -6.80
N SER A 92 15.31 -1.62 -7.61
CA SER A 92 14.07 -1.30 -8.32
C SER A 92 12.92 -1.03 -7.35
N VAL A 93 12.79 -1.82 -6.27
CA VAL A 93 11.79 -1.59 -5.22
C VAL A 93 12.05 -0.28 -4.47
N LEU A 94 13.29 -0.02 -4.06
CA LEU A 94 13.64 1.22 -3.37
C LEU A 94 13.42 2.45 -4.26
N GLN A 95 13.73 2.35 -5.56
CA GLN A 95 13.47 3.40 -6.54
C GLN A 95 11.97 3.66 -6.69
N ALA A 96 11.14 2.63 -6.69
CA ALA A 96 9.68 2.78 -6.74
C ALA A 96 9.14 3.48 -5.49
N ILE A 97 9.59 3.08 -4.29
CA ILE A 97 9.22 3.73 -3.02
C ILE A 97 9.66 5.20 -3.06
N HIS A 98 10.89 5.46 -3.50
CA HIS A 98 11.42 6.82 -3.62
C HIS A 98 10.57 7.66 -4.56
N THR A 99 10.30 7.18 -5.78
CA THR A 99 9.51 7.92 -6.77
C THR A 99 8.11 8.20 -6.24
N TYR A 100 7.47 7.20 -5.61
CA TYR A 100 6.14 7.38 -5.04
C TYR A 100 6.14 8.43 -3.92
N LEU A 101 7.11 8.42 -3.01
CA LEU A 101 7.19 9.42 -1.93
C LEU A 101 7.52 10.83 -2.45
N SER A 102 8.41 10.91 -3.45
CA SER A 102 8.93 12.18 -3.97
C SER A 102 7.96 12.86 -4.94
N ASP A 103 7.33 12.09 -5.84
CA ASP A 103 6.47 12.64 -6.89
C ASP A 103 5.39 11.64 -7.36
N ARG A 104 4.31 11.53 -6.58
CA ARG A 104 3.12 10.72 -6.93
C ARG A 104 2.47 11.15 -8.26
N LYS A 105 2.61 12.41 -8.68
CA LYS A 105 2.05 12.87 -9.96
C LYS A 105 2.83 12.30 -11.13
N LYS A 106 4.16 12.22 -11.00
CA LYS A 106 5.00 11.51 -11.96
C LYS A 106 4.63 10.03 -12.05
N THR A 107 4.43 9.35 -10.91
CA THR A 107 3.95 7.96 -10.90
C THR A 107 2.64 7.80 -11.69
N LEU A 108 1.67 8.70 -11.46
CA LEU A 108 0.41 8.69 -12.20
C LEU A 108 0.62 8.90 -13.71
N ALA A 109 1.49 9.85 -14.09
CA ALA A 109 1.79 10.12 -15.49
C ALA A 109 2.40 8.89 -16.18
N GLU A 110 3.36 8.21 -15.55
CA GLU A 110 3.99 6.99 -16.09
C GLU A 110 2.97 5.85 -16.29
N ILE A 111 2.00 5.70 -15.39
CA ILE A 111 0.91 4.72 -15.54
C ILE A 111 0.00 5.09 -16.72
N LYS A 112 -0.35 6.37 -16.86
CA LYS A 112 -1.17 6.87 -17.97
C LYS A 112 -0.46 6.75 -19.32
N ASP A 113 0.87 6.87 -19.32
CA ASP A 113 1.74 6.62 -20.47
C ASP A 113 1.98 5.11 -20.72
N ARG A 114 1.16 4.25 -20.12
CA ARG A 114 1.11 2.79 -20.32
C ARG A 114 2.38 2.05 -19.89
N SER A 115 3.16 2.57 -18.93
CA SER A 115 4.32 1.84 -18.39
C SER A 115 3.89 0.69 -17.47
N PRO A 116 4.07 -0.60 -17.88
CA PRO A 116 3.68 -1.72 -17.03
C PRO A 116 4.54 -1.79 -15.77
N ALA A 117 5.84 -1.48 -15.89
CA ALA A 117 6.76 -1.44 -14.76
C ALA A 117 6.30 -0.46 -13.68
N ALA A 118 5.82 0.73 -14.09
CA ALA A 118 5.30 1.72 -13.15
C ALA A 118 4.04 1.22 -12.43
N ALA A 119 3.10 0.59 -13.14
CA ALA A 119 1.90 0.03 -12.52
C ALA A 119 2.21 -1.11 -11.54
N LEU A 120 3.07 -2.06 -11.93
CA LEU A 120 3.47 -3.19 -11.09
C LEU A 120 4.17 -2.73 -9.81
N ALA A 121 5.09 -1.77 -9.94
CA ALA A 121 5.77 -1.17 -8.80
C ALA A 121 4.80 -0.43 -7.87
N THR A 122 3.81 0.25 -8.45
CA THR A 122 2.82 1.04 -7.73
C THR A 122 1.82 0.18 -6.96
N VAL A 123 1.44 -1.00 -7.46
CA VAL A 123 0.58 -1.95 -6.76
C VAL A 123 1.15 -2.26 -5.37
N LYS A 124 2.46 -2.52 -5.28
CA LYS A 124 3.15 -2.74 -4.00
C LYS A 124 3.12 -1.53 -3.08
N MET A 125 3.12 -0.30 -3.61
CA MET A 125 3.03 0.92 -2.80
C MET A 125 1.61 1.13 -2.28
N ILE A 126 0.62 1.07 -3.17
CA ILE A 126 -0.80 1.31 -2.85
C ILE A 126 -1.31 0.28 -1.85
N HIS A 127 -0.82 -0.96 -1.93
CA HIS A 127 -1.10 -1.98 -0.94
C HIS A 127 -0.87 -1.44 0.47
N ASN A 128 0.16 -0.62 0.70
CA ASN A 128 0.52 -0.07 2.00
C ASN A 128 -0.22 1.22 2.38
N ILE A 129 -1.06 1.80 1.52
CA ILE A 129 -1.79 3.04 1.83
C ILE A 129 -2.96 2.78 2.79
N ARG A 130 -2.97 3.52 3.89
CA ARG A 130 -4.02 3.47 4.91
C ARG A 130 -4.89 4.71 4.96
N ASN A 131 -4.44 5.87 4.52
CA ASN A 131 -5.27 7.07 4.53
C ASN A 131 -5.23 7.74 3.14
N PRO A 132 -6.01 7.20 2.18
CA PRO A 132 -5.90 7.57 0.78
C PRO A 132 -6.43 8.99 0.52
N ASP A 133 -5.70 9.79 -0.23
CA ASP A 133 -6.21 11.04 -0.78
C ASP A 133 -6.69 10.84 -2.22
N ALA A 134 -7.23 11.89 -2.84
CA ALA A 134 -7.77 11.83 -4.20
C ALA A 134 -6.74 11.31 -5.22
N LEU A 135 -5.45 11.62 -5.05
CA LEU A 135 -4.40 11.16 -5.95
C LEU A 135 -4.14 9.65 -5.78
N ASP A 136 -4.18 9.14 -4.56
CA ASP A 136 -4.01 7.69 -4.33
C ASP A 136 -5.13 6.88 -4.99
N TRP A 137 -6.37 7.38 -4.93
CA TRP A 137 -7.50 6.77 -5.63
C TRP A 137 -7.34 6.84 -7.15
N GLU A 138 -6.86 7.96 -7.70
CA GLU A 138 -6.65 8.10 -9.14
C GLU A 138 -5.54 7.16 -9.64
N ILE A 139 -4.46 7.02 -8.87
CA ILE A 139 -3.38 6.08 -9.18
C ILE A 139 -3.90 4.64 -9.14
N LEU A 140 -4.64 4.25 -8.10
CA LEU A 140 -5.27 2.92 -8.00
C LEU A 140 -6.16 2.60 -9.22
N LEU A 141 -7.06 3.52 -9.58
CA LEU A 141 -7.97 3.36 -10.72
C LEU A 141 -7.20 3.26 -12.05
N SER A 142 -6.16 4.08 -12.23
CA SER A 142 -5.32 4.05 -13.43
C SER A 142 -4.50 2.76 -13.52
N SER A 143 -4.03 2.23 -12.38
CA SER A 143 -3.37 0.92 -12.33
C SER A 143 -4.31 -0.21 -12.71
N PHE A 144 -5.57 -0.18 -12.26
CA PHE A 144 -6.58 -1.15 -12.72
C PHE A 144 -6.76 -1.11 -14.24
N ASP A 145 -6.95 0.09 -14.81
CA ASP A 145 -7.20 0.25 -16.24
C ASP A 145 -6.04 -0.30 -17.08
N LEU A 146 -4.80 -0.05 -16.66
CA LEU A 146 -3.62 -0.58 -17.34
C LEU A 146 -3.49 -2.09 -17.16
N LEU A 147 -3.59 -2.62 -15.94
CA LEU A 147 -3.34 -4.04 -15.69
C LEU A 147 -4.44 -4.94 -16.25
N LEU A 148 -5.68 -4.46 -16.37
CA LEU A 148 -6.76 -5.16 -17.09
C LEU A 148 -6.44 -5.43 -18.57
N GLU A 149 -5.50 -4.70 -19.16
CA GLU A 149 -5.08 -4.87 -20.55
C GLU A 149 -3.77 -5.66 -20.70
N VAL A 150 -3.10 -5.98 -19.59
CA VAL A 150 -1.82 -6.70 -19.58
C VAL A 150 -2.08 -8.19 -19.36
N GLU A 151 -1.69 -9.01 -20.34
CA GLU A 151 -1.80 -10.47 -20.23
C GLU A 151 -0.92 -11.00 -19.07
N GLY A 152 -1.46 -11.92 -18.28
CA GLY A 152 -0.76 -12.52 -17.13
C GLY A 152 -0.70 -11.65 -15.86
N SER A 153 -1.45 -10.55 -15.81
CA SER A 153 -1.45 -9.61 -14.67
C SER A 153 -2.32 -10.02 -13.47
N HIS A 154 -2.96 -11.20 -13.51
CA HIS A 154 -3.97 -11.66 -12.53
C HIS A 154 -3.54 -11.48 -11.07
N ASN A 155 -2.30 -11.84 -10.72
CA ASN A 155 -1.79 -11.68 -9.36
C ASN A 155 -1.77 -10.20 -8.92
N PHE A 156 -1.43 -9.29 -9.82
CA PHE A 156 -1.40 -7.85 -9.53
C PHE A 156 -2.79 -7.23 -9.48
N LEU A 157 -3.74 -7.76 -10.25
CA LEU A 157 -5.16 -7.38 -10.16
C LEU A 157 -5.75 -7.81 -8.81
N SER A 158 -5.41 -9.00 -8.32
CA SER A 158 -5.78 -9.46 -6.98
C SER A 158 -5.20 -8.53 -5.89
N ASP A 159 -3.92 -8.17 -6.01
CA ASP A 159 -3.27 -7.21 -5.10
C ASP A 159 -3.98 -5.84 -5.10
N LEU A 160 -4.42 -5.35 -6.27
CA LEU A 160 -5.19 -4.10 -6.36
C LEU A 160 -6.58 -4.23 -5.71
N VAL A 161 -7.27 -5.35 -5.86
CA VAL A 161 -8.56 -5.57 -5.18
C VAL A 161 -8.35 -5.58 -3.66
N TYR A 162 -7.33 -6.29 -3.17
CA TYR A 162 -7.00 -6.26 -1.76
C TYR A 162 -6.66 -4.85 -1.27
N ALA A 163 -5.82 -4.11 -2.00
CA ALA A 163 -5.48 -2.73 -1.66
C ALA A 163 -6.73 -1.82 -1.64
N SER A 164 -7.66 -2.02 -2.56
CA SER A 164 -8.92 -1.29 -2.61
C SER A 164 -9.78 -1.54 -1.37
N VAL A 165 -9.92 -2.80 -0.93
CA VAL A 165 -10.60 -3.14 0.34
C VAL A 165 -9.93 -2.42 1.50
N ARG A 166 -8.60 -2.47 1.60
CA ARG A 166 -7.85 -1.82 2.69
C ARG A 166 -8.05 -0.31 2.74
N MET A 167 -8.10 0.35 1.57
CA MET A 167 -8.35 1.79 1.46
C MET A 167 -9.81 2.16 1.80
N LEU A 168 -10.76 1.26 1.51
CA LEU A 168 -12.17 1.42 1.86
C LEU A 168 -12.44 1.24 3.37
N ASP A 169 -11.70 0.34 4.02
CA ASP A 169 -11.78 0.10 5.47
C ASP A 169 -11.42 1.37 6.27
N SER A 170 -10.46 2.14 5.79
CA SER A 170 -9.90 3.28 6.52
C SER A 170 -10.61 4.60 6.24
N GLN A 171 -11.15 4.77 5.04
CA GLN A 171 -11.91 5.94 4.67
C GLN A 171 -13.03 5.57 3.71
N THR A 172 -14.24 6.07 3.99
CA THR A 172 -15.33 5.99 3.01
C THR A 172 -15.07 6.98 1.87
N PRO A 173 -14.87 6.51 0.62
CA PRO A 173 -14.59 7.40 -0.51
C PRO A 173 -15.87 8.05 -1.04
N SER A 174 -15.72 9.00 -1.95
CA SER A 174 -16.84 9.67 -2.61
C SER A 174 -17.68 8.69 -3.44
N ALA A 175 -18.94 9.05 -3.69
CA ALA A 175 -19.82 8.26 -4.55
C ALA A 175 -19.24 8.05 -5.96
N GLU A 176 -18.51 9.03 -6.49
CA GLU A 176 -17.84 8.93 -7.79
C GLU A 176 -16.73 7.87 -7.78
N ILE A 177 -15.89 7.84 -6.74
CA ILE A 177 -14.85 6.81 -6.60
C ILE A 177 -15.48 5.42 -6.47
N LYS A 178 -16.55 5.27 -5.67
CA LYS A 178 -17.28 3.99 -5.57
C LYS A 178 -17.82 3.52 -6.92
N LYS A 179 -18.39 4.44 -7.70
CA LYS A 179 -18.91 4.16 -9.04
C LYS A 179 -17.79 3.72 -9.98
N GLU A 180 -16.65 4.42 -9.97
CA GLU A 180 -15.49 4.09 -10.80
C GLU A 180 -14.84 2.76 -10.42
N LEU A 181 -14.76 2.44 -9.12
CA LEU A 181 -14.30 1.13 -8.65
C LEU A 181 -15.25 0.02 -9.11
N ARG A 182 -16.57 0.22 -9.00
CA ARG A 182 -17.56 -0.76 -9.45
C ARG A 182 -17.45 -1.07 -10.94
N LYS A 183 -17.18 -0.06 -11.79
CA LYS A 183 -16.96 -0.28 -13.23
C LYS A 183 -15.78 -1.21 -13.50
N ARG A 184 -14.65 -1.01 -12.81
CA ARG A 184 -13.44 -1.82 -12.98
C ARG A 184 -13.62 -3.21 -12.41
N PHE A 185 -14.27 -3.32 -11.25
CA PHE A 185 -14.63 -4.61 -10.67
C PHE A 185 -15.53 -5.43 -11.59
N ASN A 186 -16.55 -4.83 -12.20
CA ASN A 186 -17.40 -5.54 -13.16
C ASN A 186 -16.65 -6.02 -14.40
N ARG A 187 -15.50 -5.41 -14.74
CA ARG A 187 -14.60 -5.89 -15.79
C ARG A 187 -13.69 -7.04 -15.32
N LEU A 188 -13.46 -7.17 -14.00
CA LEU A 188 -12.72 -8.28 -13.39
C LEU A 188 -13.61 -9.51 -13.19
N ASP A 189 -14.87 -9.32 -12.79
CA ASP A 189 -15.79 -10.37 -12.32
C ASP A 189 -16.11 -11.46 -13.37
N SER A 190 -15.82 -11.24 -14.67
CA SER A 190 -15.94 -12.29 -15.70
C SER A 190 -14.70 -13.18 -15.87
N ASP A 191 -13.51 -12.64 -15.61
CA ASP A 191 -12.24 -13.32 -15.89
C ASP A 191 -11.46 -13.71 -14.62
N MET A 192 -11.84 -13.16 -13.46
CA MET A 192 -11.18 -13.40 -12.18
C MET A 192 -12.00 -14.41 -11.38
N PRO A 193 -11.60 -15.70 -11.35
CA PRO A 193 -12.35 -16.73 -10.64
C PRO A 193 -12.43 -16.40 -9.15
N VAL A 194 -13.60 -16.61 -8.56
CA VAL A 194 -13.82 -16.51 -7.10
C VAL A 194 -12.89 -17.47 -6.33
N ASP A 195 -12.41 -18.51 -7.01
CA ASP A 195 -11.46 -19.50 -6.52
C ASP A 195 -9.99 -19.16 -6.85
N ASP A 196 -9.68 -17.94 -7.29
CA ASP A 196 -8.29 -17.51 -7.41
C ASP A 196 -7.61 -17.68 -6.04
N PRO A 197 -6.56 -18.51 -5.92
CA PRO A 197 -5.94 -18.82 -4.64
C PRO A 197 -5.35 -17.59 -3.93
N TYR A 198 -5.14 -16.48 -4.65
CA TYR A 198 -4.67 -15.22 -4.12
C TYR A 198 -5.81 -14.27 -3.72
N LEU A 199 -7.05 -14.49 -4.18
CA LEU A 199 -8.20 -13.66 -3.86
C LEU A 199 -9.19 -14.42 -2.95
N HIS A 200 -9.05 -14.23 -1.64
CA HIS A 200 -9.92 -14.89 -0.67
C HIS A 200 -11.40 -14.46 -0.83
N GLU A 201 -12.36 -15.39 -0.86
CA GLU A 201 -13.80 -15.10 -1.01
C GLU A 201 -14.31 -13.99 -0.06
N GLU A 202 -13.80 -14.00 1.17
CA GLU A 202 -14.15 -13.01 2.18
C GLU A 202 -13.74 -11.58 1.78
N LEU A 203 -12.62 -11.40 1.08
CA LEU A 203 -12.19 -10.10 0.57
C LEU A 203 -13.16 -9.58 -0.49
N LEU A 204 -13.59 -10.47 -1.40
CA LEU A 204 -14.62 -10.15 -2.39
C LEU A 204 -15.95 -9.74 -1.74
N LYS A 205 -16.38 -10.48 -0.71
CA LYS A 205 -17.61 -10.18 0.04
C LYS A 205 -17.52 -8.79 0.68
N ARG A 206 -16.41 -8.48 1.35
CA ARG A 206 -16.16 -7.16 1.95
C ARG A 206 -16.11 -6.05 0.92
N PHE A 207 -15.40 -6.26 -0.19
CA PHE A 207 -15.32 -5.28 -1.27
C PHE A 207 -16.71 -4.95 -1.82
N ARG A 208 -17.52 -5.98 -2.11
CA ARG A 208 -18.91 -5.82 -2.58
C ARG A 208 -19.76 -5.06 -1.55
N ALA A 209 -19.61 -5.36 -0.26
CA ALA A 209 -20.32 -4.66 0.81
C ALA A 209 -20.00 -3.16 0.88
N TYR A 210 -18.76 -2.75 0.58
CA TYR A 210 -18.40 -1.32 0.52
C TYR A 210 -19.00 -0.58 -0.68
N LEU A 211 -19.20 -1.30 -1.77
CA LEU A 211 -19.71 -0.73 -3.01
C LEU A 211 -21.23 -0.58 -3.00
N LEU A 212 -21.97 -1.48 -2.33
CA LEU A 212 -23.44 -1.44 -2.18
C LEU A 212 -23.90 -0.37 -1.19
#